data_AF-A0A8C7DWG6-F1
#
_entry.id   AF-A0A8C7DWG6-F1
#
_cell.length_a   1.000
_cell.length_b   1.000
_cell.length_c   1.000
_cell.angle_alpha   90.00
_cell.angle_beta   90.00
_cell.angle_gamma   90.00
#
_symmetry.space_group_name_H-M   'P 1'
#
loop_
_entity.id
_entity.type
_entity.pdbx_description
1 polymer ?
#
loop_
_entity_poly.entity_id
_entity_poly.type
_entity_poly.pdbx_seq_one_letter_code
_entity_poly.pdbx_strand_id
1 'polypeptide(L)'
;MSEGQKKTKYSATRRLLLKQKLLKKAGVLLVQEQSNKVTERESTLSERVPPLKLSGLSVQELQELCKELHRKCDTVDEARYDIEAKVLKNEKELADLNAKINELKGGKRPNLKRVKKSADAMLGALTEAKLSSKSDFKSNLKTVKKDKKEEEKVDPGDWRKNVESMSGMEGRKKLFNS
;
A
#
# COMPACT_ATOMS: atom_id res chain seq x y z
N MET A 1 46.45 -12.89 -15.31
CA MET A 1 46.04 -11.52 -14.94
C MET A 1 44.53 -11.52 -14.70
N SER A 2 44.10 -11.61 -13.45
CA SER A 2 42.68 -11.57 -13.10
C SER A 2 42.16 -10.14 -13.27
N GLU A 3 41.25 -9.92 -14.22
CA GLU A 3 40.53 -8.64 -14.32
C GLU A 3 39.78 -8.39 -13.00
N GLY A 4 40.28 -7.45 -12.19
CA GLY A 4 39.62 -7.05 -10.95
C GLY A 4 38.22 -6.49 -11.23
N GLN A 5 37.30 -6.69 -10.28
CA GLN A 5 35.91 -6.22 -10.39
C GLN A 5 35.85 -4.73 -10.76
N LYS A 6 35.31 -4.43 -11.95
CA LYS A 6 35.08 -3.06 -12.44
C LYS A 6 34.19 -2.32 -11.44
N LYS A 7 34.73 -1.30 -10.77
CA LYS A 7 33.97 -0.42 -9.85
C LYS A 7 32.86 0.27 -10.64
N THR A 8 31.60 0.10 -10.22
CA THR A 8 30.45 0.72 -10.90
C THR A 8 30.49 2.24 -10.71
N LYS A 9 30.25 3.02 -11.79
CA LYS A 9 30.31 4.50 -11.79
C LYS A 9 29.45 5.21 -10.73
N TYR A 10 28.41 4.55 -10.23
CA TYR A 10 27.52 5.07 -9.16
C TYR A 10 27.41 4.06 -8.02
N SER A 11 27.16 4.54 -6.81
CA SER A 11 26.86 3.67 -5.66
C SER A 11 25.49 3.00 -5.82
N ALA A 12 25.32 1.81 -5.24
CA ALA A 12 24.04 1.12 -5.20
C ALA A 12 22.94 1.96 -4.53
N THR A 13 23.29 2.67 -3.46
CA THR A 13 22.42 3.62 -2.74
C THR A 13 21.87 4.70 -3.67
N ARG A 14 22.72 5.29 -4.53
CA ARG A 14 22.26 6.33 -5.48
C ARG A 14 21.28 5.77 -6.49
N ARG A 15 21.54 4.57 -7.05
CA ARG A 15 20.62 3.92 -7.98
C ARG A 15 19.27 3.62 -7.33
N LEU A 16 19.26 3.14 -6.09
CA LEU A 16 18.03 2.86 -5.35
C LEU A 16 17.22 4.14 -5.12
N LEU A 17 17.86 5.21 -4.67
CA LEU A 17 17.20 6.50 -4.47
C LEU A 17 16.55 7.02 -5.76
N LEU A 18 17.22 6.89 -6.90
CA LEU A 18 16.66 7.28 -8.19
C LEU A 18 15.45 6.43 -8.58
N LYS A 19 15.50 5.10 -8.38
CA LYS A 19 14.35 4.21 -8.61
C LYS A 19 13.16 4.58 -7.72
N GLN A 20 13.40 4.88 -6.45
CA GLN A 20 12.35 5.33 -5.51
C GLN A 20 11.73 6.64 -5.96
N LYS A 21 12.53 7.63 -6.38
CA LYS A 21 12.03 8.90 -6.92
C LYS A 21 11.20 8.70 -8.18
N LEU A 22 11.66 7.84 -9.09
CA LEU A 22 10.95 7.51 -10.33
C LEU A 22 9.60 6.87 -10.02
N LEU A 23 9.57 5.86 -9.14
CA LEU A 23 8.34 5.17 -8.75
C LEU A 23 7.36 6.12 -8.04
N LYS A 24 7.86 7.00 -7.18
CA LYS A 24 7.04 8.02 -6.51
C LYS A 24 6.40 8.96 -7.53
N LYS A 25 7.15 9.42 -8.54
CA LYS A 25 6.60 10.28 -9.60
C LYS A 25 5.61 9.52 -10.47
N ALA A 26 5.90 8.28 -10.84
CA ALA A 26 5.00 7.42 -11.61
C ALA A 26 3.67 7.20 -10.88
N GLY A 27 3.69 6.99 -9.57
CA GLY A 27 2.47 6.87 -8.75
C GLY A 27 1.61 8.13 -8.80
N VAL A 28 2.22 9.32 -8.70
CA VAL A 28 1.48 10.59 -8.82
C VAL A 28 0.87 10.76 -10.22
N LEU A 29 1.64 10.44 -11.27
CA LEU A 29 1.15 10.54 -12.65
C LEU A 29 0.00 9.55 -12.93
N LEU A 30 0.06 8.35 -12.37
CA LEU A 30 -1.01 7.35 -12.51
C LEU A 30 -2.33 7.83 -11.91
N VAL A 31 -2.29 8.42 -10.71
CA VAL A 31 -3.50 8.99 -10.07
C VAL A 31 -4.04 10.16 -10.89
N GLN A 32 -3.17 11.03 -11.39
CA GLN A 32 -3.59 12.13 -12.25
C GLN A 32 -4.26 11.62 -13.54
N GLU A 33 -3.68 10.62 -14.19
CA GLU A 33 -4.25 10.01 -15.40
C GLU A 33 -5.63 9.40 -15.12
N GLN A 34 -5.79 8.70 -14.00
CA GLN A 34 -7.09 8.15 -13.59
C GLN A 34 -8.14 9.23 -13.39
N SER A 35 -7.77 10.34 -12.72
CA SER A 35 -8.66 11.49 -12.54
C SER A 35 -9.08 12.09 -13.89
N ASN A 36 -8.10 12.33 -14.79
CA ASN A 36 -8.36 12.86 -16.12
C ASN A 36 -9.31 11.96 -16.94
N LYS A 37 -9.14 10.64 -16.86
CA LYS A 37 -10.02 9.66 -17.54
C LYS A 37 -11.46 9.73 -17.04
N VAL A 38 -11.67 9.98 -15.74
CA VAL A 38 -13.02 10.16 -15.19
C VAL A 38 -13.64 11.47 -15.70
N THR A 39 -12.91 12.58 -15.65
CA THR A 39 -13.38 13.86 -16.18
C THR A 39 -13.70 13.79 -17.68
N GLU A 40 -12.84 13.16 -18.47
CA GLU A 40 -13.06 12.98 -19.91
C GLU A 40 -14.31 12.12 -20.18
N ARG A 41 -14.50 11.05 -19.41
CA ARG A 41 -15.71 10.22 -19.48
C ARG A 41 -16.96 11.03 -19.17
N GLU A 42 -16.96 11.81 -18.10
CA GLU A 42 -18.10 12.65 -17.72
C GLU A 42 -18.41 13.71 -18.78
N SER A 43 -17.38 14.38 -19.32
CA SER A 43 -17.53 15.34 -20.41
C SER A 43 -18.13 14.69 -21.66
N THR A 44 -17.62 13.54 -22.06
CA THR A 44 -18.10 12.80 -23.24
C THR A 44 -19.55 12.34 -23.06
N LEU A 45 -19.91 11.86 -21.86
CA LEU A 45 -21.28 11.43 -21.57
C LEU A 45 -22.25 12.61 -21.52
N SER A 46 -21.83 13.75 -20.95
CA SER A 46 -22.63 14.97 -20.92
C SER A 46 -22.95 15.50 -22.33
N GLU A 47 -21.99 15.42 -23.25
CA GLU A 47 -22.17 15.80 -24.64
C GLU A 47 -23.09 14.81 -25.40
N ARG A 48 -22.85 13.50 -25.25
CA ARG A 48 -23.58 12.47 -26.01
C ARG A 48 -24.98 12.17 -25.47
N VAL A 49 -25.16 12.26 -24.16
CA VAL A 49 -26.40 11.94 -23.45
C VAL A 49 -26.71 13.07 -22.47
N PRO A 50 -27.10 14.26 -22.98
CA PRO A 50 -27.48 15.37 -22.12
C PRO A 50 -28.74 15.02 -21.30
N PRO A 51 -28.93 15.65 -20.14
CA PRO A 51 -30.13 15.45 -19.33
C PRO A 51 -31.41 15.75 -20.11
N LEU A 52 -32.39 14.85 -20.02
CA LEU A 52 -33.67 14.99 -20.71
C LEU A 52 -34.48 16.14 -20.11
N LYS A 53 -34.92 17.07 -20.97
CA LYS A 53 -35.84 18.15 -20.60
C LYS A 53 -37.25 17.76 -21.03
N LEU A 54 -38.03 17.26 -20.08
CA LEU A 54 -39.39 16.76 -20.35
C LEU A 54 -40.49 17.81 -20.08
N SER A 55 -40.15 18.87 -19.34
CA SER A 55 -41.08 19.95 -19.01
C SER A 55 -41.49 20.75 -20.24
N GLY A 56 -42.79 20.95 -20.42
CA GLY A 56 -43.34 21.78 -21.51
C GLY A 56 -43.52 21.05 -22.85
N LEU A 57 -43.20 19.75 -22.93
CA LEU A 57 -43.49 18.93 -24.10
C LEU A 57 -44.96 18.50 -24.13
N SER A 58 -45.56 18.55 -25.31
CA SER A 58 -46.86 17.94 -25.58
C SER A 58 -46.79 16.41 -25.59
N VAL A 59 -47.95 15.75 -25.49
CA VAL A 59 -48.04 14.29 -25.52
C VAL A 59 -47.45 13.70 -26.81
N GLN A 60 -47.64 14.38 -27.94
CA GLN A 60 -47.13 13.92 -29.23
C GLN A 60 -45.60 14.03 -29.29
N GLU A 61 -45.03 15.13 -28.81
CA GLU A 61 -43.56 15.29 -28.74
C GLU A 61 -42.92 14.27 -27.80
N LEU A 62 -43.56 13.96 -26.68
CA LEU A 62 -43.10 12.91 -25.77
C LEU A 62 -43.13 11.52 -26.42
N GLN A 63 -44.19 11.21 -27.18
CA GLN A 63 -44.27 9.94 -27.91
C GLN A 63 -43.20 9.82 -28.99
N GLU A 64 -42.90 10.91 -29.71
CA GLU A 64 -41.85 10.91 -30.72
C GLU A 64 -40.46 10.76 -30.09
N LEU A 65 -40.19 11.48 -28.99
CA LEU A 65 -38.94 11.35 -28.22
C LEU A 65 -38.73 9.91 -27.73
N CYS A 66 -39.77 9.24 -27.22
CA CYS A 66 -39.68 7.84 -26.80
C CYS A 66 -39.31 6.91 -27.96
N LYS A 67 -39.89 7.10 -29.15
CA LYS A 67 -39.55 6.31 -30.34
C LYS A 67 -38.12 6.58 -30.82
N GLU A 68 -37.69 7.84 -30.78
CA GLU A 68 -36.31 8.23 -31.14
C GLU A 68 -35.29 7.60 -30.18
N LEU A 69 -35.52 7.69 -28.87
CA LEU A 69 -34.66 7.09 -27.86
C LEU A 69 -34.58 5.57 -28.01
N HIS A 70 -35.70 4.89 -28.28
CA HIS A 70 -35.69 3.46 -28.55
C HIS A 70 -34.79 3.10 -29.75
N ARG A 71 -34.94 3.81 -30.88
CA ARG A 71 -34.09 3.56 -32.07
C ARG A 71 -32.62 3.82 -31.76
N LYS A 72 -32.31 4.88 -31.00
CA LYS A 72 -30.94 5.18 -30.57
C LYS A 72 -30.36 4.09 -29.68
N CYS A 73 -31.15 3.51 -28.77
CA CYS A 73 -30.71 2.39 -27.94
C CYS A 73 -30.26 1.21 -28.79
N ASP A 74 -31.02 0.85 -29.84
CA ASP A 74 -30.68 -0.26 -30.73
C ASP A 74 -29.34 0.00 -31.44
N THR A 75 -29.15 1.19 -32.01
CA THR A 75 -27.89 1.58 -32.68
C THR A 75 -26.70 1.62 -31.70
N VAL A 76 -26.90 2.12 -30.48
CA VAL A 76 -25.84 2.21 -29.48
C VAL A 76 -25.47 0.83 -28.96
N ASP A 77 -26.42 -0.10 -28.79
CA ASP A 77 -26.12 -1.45 -28.35
C ASP A 77 -25.37 -2.25 -29.43
N GLU A 78 -25.71 -2.06 -30.71
CA GLU A 78 -24.93 -2.62 -31.82
C GLU A 78 -23.48 -2.10 -31.79
N ALA A 79 -23.28 -0.78 -31.66
CA ALA A 79 -21.95 -0.21 -31.55
C ALA A 79 -21.19 -0.69 -30.31
N ARG A 80 -21.89 -0.87 -29.18
CA ARG A 80 -21.33 -1.45 -27.94
C ARG A 80 -20.86 -2.87 -28.17
N TYR A 81 -21.67 -3.70 -28.83
CA TYR A 81 -21.34 -5.08 -29.16
C TYR A 81 -20.08 -5.16 -30.03
N ASP A 82 -19.98 -4.33 -31.07
CA ASP A 82 -18.79 -4.28 -31.93
C ASP A 82 -17.52 -3.89 -31.19
N ILE A 83 -17.62 -2.92 -30.28
CA ILE A 83 -16.49 -2.48 -29.45
C ILE A 83 -16.08 -3.61 -28.49
N GLU A 84 -17.04 -4.26 -27.85
CA GLU A 84 -16.79 -5.41 -26.96
C GLU A 84 -16.11 -6.55 -27.71
N ALA A 85 -16.58 -6.88 -28.91
CA ALA A 85 -15.95 -7.90 -29.75
C ALA A 85 -14.49 -7.56 -30.10
N LYS A 86 -14.17 -6.29 -30.34
CA LYS A 86 -12.79 -5.83 -30.56
C LYS A 86 -11.93 -5.95 -29.30
N VAL A 87 -12.46 -5.58 -28.14
CA VAL A 87 -11.77 -5.73 -26.85
C VAL A 87 -11.48 -7.21 -26.57
N LEU A 88 -12.45 -8.09 -26.75
CA LEU A 88 -12.29 -9.54 -26.57
C LEU A 88 -11.22 -10.14 -27.50
N LYS A 89 -11.12 -9.66 -28.74
CA LYS A 89 -10.04 -10.08 -29.66
C LYS A 89 -8.68 -9.67 -29.11
N ASN A 90 -8.55 -8.43 -28.66
CA ASN A 90 -7.30 -7.93 -28.08
C ASN A 90 -6.93 -8.68 -26.79
N GLU A 91 -7.90 -8.99 -25.93
CA GLU A 91 -7.66 -9.76 -24.70
C GLU A 91 -7.16 -11.18 -25.00
N LYS A 92 -7.76 -11.85 -25.99
CA LYS A 92 -7.29 -13.17 -26.46
C LYS A 92 -5.87 -13.10 -27.00
N GLU A 93 -5.58 -12.11 -27.85
CA GLU A 93 -4.23 -11.92 -28.38
C GLU A 93 -3.21 -11.65 -27.26
N LEU A 94 -3.54 -10.80 -26.29
CA LEU A 94 -2.69 -10.55 -25.12
C LEU A 94 -2.47 -11.81 -24.28
N ALA A 95 -3.50 -12.65 -24.10
CA ALA A 95 -3.37 -13.92 -23.39
C ALA A 95 -2.41 -14.87 -24.11
N ASP A 96 -2.56 -15.01 -25.43
CA ASP A 96 -1.70 -15.84 -26.27
C ASP A 96 -0.25 -15.33 -26.26
N LEU A 97 -0.05 -14.02 -26.39
CA LEU A 97 1.28 -13.40 -26.31
C LEU A 97 1.91 -13.61 -24.93
N ASN A 98 1.15 -13.45 -23.84
CA ASN A 98 1.64 -13.71 -22.49
C ASN A 98 2.03 -15.19 -22.29
N ALA A 99 1.26 -16.13 -22.84
CA ALA A 99 1.59 -17.55 -22.82
C ALA A 99 2.91 -17.82 -23.55
N LYS A 100 3.07 -17.29 -24.78
CA LYS A 100 4.33 -17.38 -25.55
C LYS A 100 5.51 -16.77 -24.82
N ILE A 101 5.34 -15.60 -24.19
CA ILE A 101 6.38 -14.96 -23.38
C ILE A 101 6.79 -15.86 -22.21
N ASN A 102 5.84 -16.53 -21.56
CA ASN A 102 6.13 -17.42 -20.44
C ASN A 102 6.86 -18.70 -20.88
N GLU A 103 6.47 -19.25 -22.03
CA GLU A 103 7.17 -20.39 -22.65
C GLU A 103 8.63 -20.01 -23.00
N LEU A 104 8.83 -18.88 -23.67
CA LEU A 104 10.15 -18.38 -24.06
C LEU A 104 11.04 -18.03 -22.86
N LYS A 105 10.47 -17.47 -21.79
CA LYS A 105 11.21 -17.21 -20.54
C LYS A 105 11.69 -18.49 -19.88
N GLY A 106 11.09 -19.63 -20.23
CA GLY A 106 11.26 -20.91 -19.55
C GLY A 106 10.65 -20.84 -18.14
N GLY A 107 9.89 -21.88 -17.76
CA GLY A 107 9.47 -22.01 -16.37
C GLY A 107 10.70 -22.08 -15.47
N LYS A 108 11.01 -21.01 -14.72
CA LYS A 108 11.96 -21.10 -13.61
C LYS A 108 11.35 -22.07 -12.60
N ARG A 109 11.77 -23.34 -12.64
CA ARG A 109 11.56 -24.25 -11.51
C ARG A 109 12.00 -23.47 -10.26
N PRO A 110 11.11 -23.24 -9.28
CA PRO A 110 11.54 -22.59 -8.05
C PRO A 110 12.66 -23.46 -7.49
N ASN A 111 13.89 -22.93 -7.44
CA ASN A 111 14.98 -23.65 -6.78
C ASN A 111 14.50 -23.97 -5.37
N LEU A 112 14.44 -25.26 -5.03
CA LEU A 112 14.09 -25.73 -3.69
C LEU A 112 15.08 -25.13 -2.70
N LYS A 113 14.75 -23.97 -2.14
CA LYS A 113 15.54 -23.36 -1.08
C LYS A 113 15.20 -24.12 0.19
N ARG A 114 16.21 -24.58 0.92
CA ARG A 114 16.04 -25.12 2.28
C ARG A 114 15.56 -23.99 3.18
N VAL A 115 14.24 -23.85 3.31
CA VAL A 115 13.60 -22.92 4.24
C VAL A 115 13.70 -23.56 5.62
N LYS A 116 14.60 -23.05 6.46
CA LYS A 116 14.51 -23.31 7.90
C LYS A 116 13.23 -22.60 8.39
N LYS A 117 12.40 -23.27 9.20
CA LYS A 117 11.23 -22.61 9.83
C LYS A 117 11.71 -21.28 10.43
N SER A 118 11.14 -20.16 9.99
CA SER A 118 11.47 -18.86 10.56
C SER A 118 11.04 -18.84 12.02
N ALA A 119 11.69 -18.03 12.85
CA ALA A 119 11.29 -17.86 14.25
C ALA A 119 9.79 -17.52 14.37
N ASP A 120 9.27 -16.69 13.44
CA ASP A 120 7.84 -16.34 13.34
C ASP A 120 6.93 -17.54 13.08
N ALA A 121 7.37 -18.54 12.31
CA ALA A 121 6.58 -19.75 12.06
C ALA A 121 6.54 -20.70 13.26
N MET A 122 7.57 -20.67 14.12
CA MET A 122 7.59 -21.42 15.38
C MET A 122 6.79 -20.70 16.48
N LEU A 123 6.87 -19.36 16.54
CA LEU A 123 6.13 -18.55 17.50
C LEU A 123 4.65 -18.45 17.17
N GLY A 124 4.28 -18.28 15.89
CA GLY A 124 2.88 -18.20 15.47
C GLY A 124 2.08 -19.49 15.67
N ALA A 125 2.75 -20.65 15.65
CA ALA A 125 2.12 -21.94 15.96
C ALA A 125 1.87 -22.15 17.47
N LEU A 126 2.55 -21.38 18.33
CA LEU A 126 2.40 -21.43 19.78
C LEU A 126 1.47 -20.33 20.32
N THR A 127 1.10 -19.33 19.50
CA THR A 127 0.26 -18.21 19.89
C THR A 127 -0.98 -18.13 19.01
N GLU A 128 -2.06 -18.78 19.42
CA GLU A 128 -3.38 -18.59 18.79
C GLU A 128 -3.82 -17.12 18.94
N ALA A 129 -4.11 -16.49 17.80
CA ALA A 129 -4.87 -15.26 17.64
C ALA A 129 -4.36 -13.99 18.36
N LYS A 130 -3.56 -13.16 17.65
CA LYS A 130 -3.76 -11.67 17.58
C LYS A 130 -2.77 -10.85 16.72
N LEU A 131 -1.86 -11.45 15.96
CA LEU A 131 -0.90 -10.70 15.14
C LEU A 131 -1.17 -10.80 13.63
N SER A 132 -2.44 -10.71 13.21
CA SER A 132 -2.77 -10.30 11.83
C SER A 132 -2.61 -8.78 11.69
N SER A 133 -1.47 -8.23 12.10
CA SER A 133 -1.05 -6.91 11.65
C SER A 133 -0.21 -7.13 10.40
N LYS A 134 -0.58 -6.48 9.29
CA LYS A 134 0.31 -6.34 8.13
C LYS A 134 1.66 -5.93 8.69
N SER A 135 2.67 -6.79 8.53
CA SER A 135 3.99 -6.62 9.08
C SER A 135 4.71 -5.50 8.34
N ASP A 136 4.25 -4.26 8.54
CA ASP A 136 5.05 -3.09 8.24
C ASP A 136 6.23 -3.18 9.19
N PHE A 137 7.39 -3.54 8.68
CA PHE A 137 8.64 -3.64 9.46
C PHE A 137 8.93 -2.40 10.32
N LYS A 138 8.33 -1.25 9.96
CA LYS A 138 8.38 0.01 10.69
C LYS A 138 7.46 0.12 11.91
N SER A 139 6.39 -0.66 12.02
CA SER A 139 5.42 -0.53 13.12
C SER A 139 5.94 -1.06 14.45
N ASN A 140 6.94 -1.95 14.43
CA ASN A 140 7.52 -2.56 15.63
C ASN A 140 8.80 -1.87 16.14
N LEU A 141 9.25 -0.80 15.49
CA LEU A 141 10.41 -0.01 15.92
C LEU A 141 9.94 1.13 16.83
N LYS A 142 10.31 1.11 18.12
CA LYS A 142 10.13 2.26 19.02
C LYS A 142 10.96 3.44 18.50
N THR A 143 10.32 4.39 17.83
CA THR A 143 10.92 5.71 17.56
C THR A 143 11.10 6.43 18.88
N VAL A 144 12.35 6.69 19.27
CA VAL A 144 12.66 7.64 20.34
C VAL A 144 12.10 8.99 19.89
N LYS A 145 11.04 9.47 20.55
CA LYS A 145 10.50 10.82 20.35
C LYS A 145 11.59 11.79 20.77
N LYS A 146 12.32 12.33 19.79
CA LYS A 146 13.20 13.48 20.00
C LYS A 146 12.30 14.70 20.17
N ASP A 147 12.22 15.15 21.42
CA ASP A 147 11.76 16.45 21.90
C ASP A 147 10.37 16.91 21.45
N LYS A 148 9.35 16.47 22.22
CA LYS A 148 8.31 17.39 22.68
C LYS A 148 8.05 17.12 24.15
N LYS A 149 8.58 18.03 24.97
CA LYS A 149 8.33 18.21 26.38
C LYS A 149 6.83 18.46 26.58
N GLU A 150 6.12 17.51 27.16
CA GLU A 150 4.84 17.73 27.84
C GLU A 150 4.83 16.87 29.10
N GLU A 151 5.03 17.60 30.20
CA GLU A 151 4.62 17.39 31.59
C GLU A 151 4.35 15.98 32.13
N GLU A 152 5.20 15.65 33.11
CA GLU A 152 4.81 15.23 34.47
C GLU A 152 4.07 13.89 34.63
N LYS A 153 4.78 12.89 35.16
CA LYS A 153 4.43 12.28 36.46
C LYS A 153 5.45 11.23 36.92
N VAL A 154 5.90 11.47 38.15
CA VAL A 154 6.59 10.60 39.12
C VAL A 154 8.09 10.40 38.92
N ASP A 155 8.82 11.16 39.72
CA ASP A 155 10.23 11.07 40.10
C ASP A 155 10.70 9.61 40.32
N PRO A 156 11.63 9.08 39.50
CA PRO A 156 12.25 7.77 39.71
C PRO A 156 13.39 7.92 40.73
N GLY A 157 13.03 8.20 41.98
CA GLY A 157 13.99 8.72 42.95
C GLY A 157 13.62 8.45 44.41
N ASP A 158 13.15 7.26 44.77
CA ASP A 158 13.19 6.84 46.18
C ASP A 158 13.47 5.35 46.35
N TRP A 159 14.75 5.00 46.36
CA TRP A 159 15.25 3.65 46.68
C TRP A 159 15.44 3.43 48.19
N ARG A 160 15.01 4.36 49.06
CA ARG A 160 15.14 4.18 50.51
C ARG A 160 13.96 3.43 51.09
N LYS A 161 13.86 2.14 50.74
CA LYS A 161 13.20 1.16 51.60
C LYS A 161 14.25 0.48 52.49
N ASN A 162 14.36 1.04 53.69
CA ASN A 162 14.52 0.31 54.95
C ASN A 162 15.75 -0.63 55.05
N VAL A 163 16.88 -0.10 55.50
CA VAL A 163 17.98 -0.90 56.05
C VAL A 163 18.46 -0.29 57.37
N GLU A 164 18.42 -1.14 58.40
CA GLU A 164 19.01 -1.05 59.74
C GLU A 164 18.44 -0.02 60.73
N SER A 165 17.22 -0.31 61.18
CA SER A 165 16.85 -0.13 62.58
C SER A 165 17.90 -0.82 63.47
N MET A 166 18.80 -0.02 64.05
CA MET A 166 19.69 -0.40 65.16
C MET A 166 18.90 -0.65 66.46
N SER A 167 17.91 -1.54 66.37
CA SER A 167 17.33 -2.25 67.50
C SER A 167 18.40 -3.20 68.01
N GLY A 168 19.07 -2.84 69.12
CA GLY A 168 20.04 -3.74 69.77
C GLY A 168 21.39 -3.14 70.16
N MET A 169 21.66 -1.85 70.00
CA MET A 169 22.84 -1.22 70.66
C MET A 169 22.50 -0.75 72.07
N GLU A 170 22.18 -1.72 72.93
CA GLU A 170 22.00 -1.54 74.37
C GLU A 170 23.38 -1.59 75.06
N GLY A 171 24.12 -0.48 74.96
CA GLY A 171 25.45 -0.37 75.55
C GLY A 171 26.07 1.02 75.37
N ARG A 172 26.61 1.60 76.45
CA ARG A 172 27.27 2.91 76.45
C ARG A 172 28.44 2.90 75.46
N LYS A 173 28.29 3.62 74.33
CA LYS A 173 29.38 3.89 73.40
C LYS A 173 30.53 4.57 74.16
N LYS A 174 31.66 3.86 74.28
CA LYS A 174 32.91 4.43 74.79
C LYS A 174 33.45 5.40 73.73
N LEU A 175 33.20 6.68 73.91
CA LEU A 175 33.92 7.73 73.20
C LEU A 175 35.17 8.06 74.03
N PHE A 176 36.34 7.79 73.48
CA PHE A 176 37.57 8.42 73.91
C PHE A 176 37.85 9.55 72.91
N ASN A 177 37.79 10.79 73.38
CA ASN A 177 38.28 11.94 72.63
C ASN A 177 39.81 11.95 72.78
N SER A 178 40.53 12.04 71.67
CA SER A 178 41.92 12.53 71.62
C SER A 178 41.96 13.70 70.67
#